data_AF-A0A1M2VGR1-F1
#
_entry.id   AF-A0A1M2VGR1-F1
#
_cell.length_a   1.000
_cell.length_b   1.000
_cell.length_c   1.000
_cell.angle_alpha   90.00
_cell.angle_beta   90.00
_cell.angle_gamma   90.00
#
_symmetry.space_group_name_H-M   'P 1'
#
loop_
_entity.id
_entity.type
_entity.pdbx_description
1 polymer ?
#
loop_
_entity_poly.entity_id
_entity_poly.type
_entity_poly.pdbx_seq_one_letter_code
_entity_poly.pdbx_strand_id
1 'polypeptide(L)'
;MGTITVAEPTAGAQNCSIHDLENDLDFLAEKKEPLPELITETVADLLEAHVDVVHDMKPVWEGYRRPLAALGIHLCTLRDTGTWAMRSEVTIAPRPFAFRCAHVKPPGLFLMSRFACAQDDKQRDLVIKLVDKGSMEHKIYKYLAECKSLYDSDAFIGVLPPTAIIGSPYWFAFVAMPMWDVCFSPKELETIREVMTFIHQSNIVINWYCNKSPTDLCTRRLREHVQSPAVEYALFDFDLSLQIPLDTSLKRYRRPSYEAFEGKGAYHPADVLQGEQYYNPFAFDVACMGNLYLCYFKASP
;
A
#
# COMPACT_ATOMS: atom_id res chain seq x y z
N MET A 1 29.13 -24.56 41.14
CA MET A 1 28.55 -23.36 41.80
C MET A 1 29.03 -22.16 41.03
N GLY A 2 28.14 -21.54 40.25
CA GLY A 2 28.41 -20.34 39.46
C GLY A 2 27.09 -19.65 39.21
N THR A 3 26.82 -18.62 39.99
CA THR A 3 25.58 -17.83 39.99
C THR A 3 25.65 -16.81 38.86
N ILE A 4 24.72 -16.88 37.90
CA ILE A 4 24.52 -15.86 36.88
C ILE A 4 23.37 -14.96 37.33
N THR A 5 23.68 -13.70 37.63
CA THR A 5 22.71 -12.64 37.87
C THR A 5 22.12 -12.16 36.56
N VAL A 6 20.80 -12.24 36.43
CA VAL A 6 20.01 -11.68 35.32
C VAL A 6 19.84 -10.18 35.56
N ALA A 7 20.22 -9.37 34.58
CA ALA A 7 19.90 -7.94 34.57
C ALA A 7 18.47 -7.74 34.03
N GLU A 8 17.67 -6.96 34.75
CA GLU A 8 16.31 -6.56 34.37
C GLU A 8 16.33 -5.67 33.11
N PRO A 9 15.33 -5.78 32.20
CA PRO A 9 15.19 -4.85 31.10
C PRO A 9 14.56 -3.54 31.61
N THR A 10 15.26 -2.44 31.40
CA THR A 10 14.76 -1.08 31.58
C THR A 10 13.54 -0.81 30.70
N ALA A 11 12.43 -0.47 31.35
CA ALA A 11 11.20 0.01 30.74
C ALA A 11 11.42 1.34 30.00
N GLY A 12 10.80 1.51 28.83
CA GLY A 12 10.77 2.79 28.13
C GLY A 12 10.43 2.77 26.64
N ALA A 13 9.60 1.84 26.15
CA ALA A 13 9.03 1.96 24.81
C ALA A 13 7.69 2.72 24.90
N GLN A 14 7.75 4.03 24.69
CA GLN A 14 6.55 4.87 24.58
C GLN A 14 5.92 4.59 23.21
N ASN A 15 4.90 3.74 23.21
CA ASN A 15 4.03 3.49 22.06
C ASN A 15 3.29 4.79 21.72
N CYS A 16 3.61 5.43 20.59
CA CYS A 16 2.67 6.35 19.95
C CYS A 16 1.46 5.51 19.53
N SER A 17 0.37 5.67 20.28
CA SER A 17 -0.90 5.01 20.01
C SER A 17 -1.67 5.77 18.93
N ILE A 18 -2.41 5.02 18.12
CA ILE A 18 -3.34 5.48 17.06
C ILE A 18 -4.46 6.39 17.61
N HIS A 19 -4.61 6.52 18.93
CA HIS A 19 -5.70 7.27 19.57
C HIS A 19 -5.56 8.80 19.60
N ASP A 20 -4.42 9.38 19.20
CA ASP A 20 -4.22 10.83 19.34
C ASP A 20 -4.58 11.67 18.09
N LEU A 21 -4.96 11.05 16.97
CA LEU A 21 -5.20 11.79 15.71
C LEU A 21 -6.68 12.02 15.33
N GLU A 22 -7.64 11.47 16.09
CA GLU A 22 -9.07 11.73 15.82
C GLU A 22 -9.55 13.08 16.39
N ASN A 23 -8.84 13.65 17.37
CA ASN A 23 -9.22 14.92 18.01
C ASN A 23 -8.58 16.17 17.36
N ASP A 24 -7.66 16.01 16.41
CA ASP A 24 -7.02 17.13 15.68
C ASP A 24 -7.77 17.51 14.38
N LEU A 25 -9.03 17.09 14.24
CA LEU A 25 -9.89 17.47 13.12
C LEU A 25 -10.13 19.00 13.04
N ASP A 26 -10.06 19.70 14.17
CA ASP A 26 -10.17 21.17 14.23
C ASP A 26 -8.83 21.87 13.90
N PHE A 27 -7.69 21.18 13.96
CA PHE A 27 -6.38 21.81 13.78
C PHE A 27 -6.10 22.21 12.32
N LEU A 28 -6.66 21.46 11.36
CA LEU A 28 -6.54 21.78 9.92
C LEU A 28 -7.57 22.82 9.45
N ALA A 29 -8.57 23.14 10.26
CA ALA A 29 -9.62 24.10 9.91
C ALA A 29 -9.20 25.57 10.17
N GLU A 30 -8.20 25.83 11.02
CA GLU A 30 -7.94 27.19 11.54
C GLU A 30 -6.89 28.03 10.79
N LYS A 31 -6.18 27.51 9.77
CA LYS A 31 -5.22 28.33 8.99
C LYS A 31 -5.55 28.39 7.50
N LYS A 32 -6.28 29.46 7.15
CA LYS A 32 -6.64 29.89 5.79
C LYS A 32 -5.43 30.37 4.97
N GLU A 33 -4.52 29.49 4.59
CA GLU A 33 -4.01 29.61 3.21
C GLU A 33 -5.01 28.84 2.35
N PRO A 34 -5.61 29.44 1.29
CA PRO A 34 -6.49 28.70 0.40
C PRO A 34 -5.67 27.57 -0.22
N LEU A 35 -5.94 26.34 0.22
CA LEU A 35 -5.36 25.16 -0.38
C LEU A 35 -5.79 25.13 -1.86
N PRO A 36 -4.88 24.73 -2.78
CA PRO A 36 -5.24 24.64 -4.18
C PRO A 36 -6.46 23.74 -4.33
N GLU A 37 -7.51 24.25 -4.99
CA GLU A 37 -8.65 23.43 -5.38
C GLU A 37 -8.12 22.25 -6.20
N LEU A 38 -8.46 21.04 -5.76
CA LEU A 38 -8.37 19.91 -6.66
C LEU A 38 -9.31 20.19 -7.83
N ILE A 39 -8.80 20.01 -9.04
CA ILE A 39 -9.55 20.25 -10.28
C ILE A 39 -10.81 19.35 -10.34
N THR A 40 -10.86 18.30 -9.52
CA THR A 40 -11.98 17.37 -9.38
C THR A 40 -12.45 17.23 -7.92
N GLU A 41 -13.72 16.90 -7.73
CA GLU A 41 -14.34 16.84 -6.38
C GLU A 41 -14.01 15.54 -5.64
N THR A 42 -13.68 14.44 -6.35
CA THR A 42 -13.34 13.13 -5.78
C THR A 42 -12.04 12.53 -6.34
N VAL A 43 -11.47 11.53 -5.66
CA VAL A 43 -10.32 10.72 -6.12
C VAL A 43 -10.73 9.82 -7.29
N ALA A 44 -11.97 9.31 -7.31
CA ALA A 44 -12.50 8.59 -8.46
C ALA A 44 -12.41 9.43 -9.75
N ASP A 45 -12.80 10.70 -9.68
CA ASP A 45 -12.68 11.62 -10.83
C ASP A 45 -11.20 11.82 -11.26
N LEU A 46 -10.26 11.86 -10.32
CA LEU A 46 -8.82 11.94 -10.63
C LEU A 46 -8.32 10.71 -11.41
N LEU A 47 -8.89 9.52 -11.15
CA LEU A 47 -8.52 8.29 -11.82
C LEU A 47 -9.05 8.25 -13.26
N GLU A 48 -10.23 8.81 -13.49
CA GLU A 48 -10.86 8.87 -14.82
C GLU A 48 -10.24 9.96 -15.71
N ALA A 49 -9.78 11.07 -15.13
CA ALA A 49 -9.40 12.27 -15.88
C ALA A 49 -8.02 12.25 -16.56
N HIS A 50 -7.31 11.12 -16.61
CA HIS A 50 -5.93 11.03 -17.18
C HIS A 50 -4.98 12.12 -16.63
N VAL A 51 -5.03 12.34 -15.33
CA VAL A 51 -4.31 13.40 -14.61
C VAL A 51 -2.79 13.25 -14.74
N ASP A 52 -2.09 14.33 -15.11
CA ASP A 52 -0.62 14.37 -15.17
C ASP A 52 -0.02 14.56 -13.78
N VAL A 53 0.88 13.66 -13.38
CA VAL A 53 1.48 13.67 -12.03
C VAL A 53 2.24 14.96 -11.74
N VAL A 54 2.90 15.55 -12.75
CA VAL A 54 3.76 16.72 -12.55
C VAL A 54 2.96 18.01 -12.61
N HIS A 55 2.06 18.15 -13.57
CA HIS A 55 1.32 19.40 -13.80
C HIS A 55 0.14 19.52 -12.83
N ASP A 56 -0.60 18.45 -12.61
CA ASP A 56 -1.86 18.50 -11.89
C ASP A 56 -1.70 18.08 -10.42
N MET A 57 -0.94 17.02 -10.14
CA MET A 57 -0.81 16.50 -8.77
C MET A 57 0.29 17.15 -7.95
N LYS A 58 1.37 17.63 -8.57
CA LYS A 58 2.46 18.29 -7.81
C LYS A 58 1.96 19.49 -7.01
N PRO A 59 1.13 20.43 -7.54
CA PRO A 59 0.58 21.52 -6.75
C PRO A 59 -0.25 21.03 -5.56
N VAL A 60 -1.04 19.96 -5.74
CA VAL A 60 -1.83 19.34 -4.66
C VAL A 60 -0.90 18.86 -3.55
N TRP A 61 0.07 18.00 -3.88
CA TRP A 61 0.99 17.46 -2.90
C TRP A 61 1.83 18.53 -2.20
N GLU A 62 2.30 19.54 -2.92
CA GLU A 62 3.05 20.65 -2.33
C GLU A 62 2.17 21.50 -1.40
N GLY A 63 0.89 21.70 -1.74
CA GLY A 63 -0.08 22.39 -0.87
C GLY A 63 -0.27 21.68 0.48
N TYR A 64 -0.21 20.35 0.50
CA TYR A 64 -0.34 19.53 1.72
C TYR A 64 0.98 19.25 2.45
N ARG A 65 2.12 19.68 1.91
CA ARG A 65 3.44 19.44 2.53
C ARG A 65 3.52 19.95 3.97
N ARG A 66 3.08 21.20 4.21
CA ARG A 66 3.11 21.81 5.55
C ARG A 66 2.10 21.17 6.51
N PRO A 67 0.80 21.02 6.16
CA PRO A 67 -0.17 20.30 6.98
C PRO A 67 0.28 18.91 7.41
N LEU A 68 0.78 18.09 6.46
CA LEU A 68 1.24 16.73 6.77
C LEU A 68 2.48 16.74 7.66
N ALA A 69 3.42 17.66 7.43
CA ALA A 69 4.62 17.78 8.27
C ALA A 69 4.28 18.17 9.73
N ALA A 70 3.22 18.95 9.95
CA ALA A 70 2.74 19.27 11.29
C ALA A 70 2.20 18.02 12.04
N LEU A 71 1.78 16.99 11.30
CA LEU A 71 1.36 15.69 11.83
C LEU A 71 2.52 14.66 11.88
N GLY A 72 3.76 15.12 11.70
CA GLY A 72 4.95 14.26 11.69
C GLY A 72 5.14 13.45 10.41
N ILE A 73 4.45 13.81 9.31
CA ILE A 73 4.59 13.14 7.99
C ILE A 73 5.24 14.08 6.99
N HIS A 74 6.46 13.76 6.60
CA HIS A 74 7.30 14.56 5.74
C HIS A 74 7.29 14.03 4.31
N LEU A 75 6.57 14.71 3.41
CA LEU A 75 6.58 14.35 1.99
C LEU A 75 8.01 14.37 1.41
N CYS A 76 8.32 13.39 0.57
CA CYS A 76 9.49 13.42 -0.30
C CYS A 76 9.37 14.56 -1.33
N THR A 77 10.45 14.91 -2.01
CA THR A 77 10.40 15.96 -3.06
C THR A 77 9.93 15.35 -4.37
N LEU A 78 8.82 15.82 -4.94
CA LEU A 78 8.40 15.43 -6.28
C LEU A 78 9.20 16.22 -7.32
N ARG A 79 10.00 15.51 -8.13
CA ARG A 79 10.82 16.10 -9.20
C ARG A 79 9.96 16.38 -10.43
N ASP A 80 10.43 17.27 -11.30
CA ASP A 80 9.76 17.61 -12.57
C ASP A 80 9.72 16.42 -13.56
N THR A 81 10.46 15.36 -13.28
CA THR A 81 10.38 14.10 -14.03
C THR A 81 9.22 13.21 -13.60
N GLY A 82 8.37 13.66 -12.65
CA GLY A 82 7.30 12.84 -12.06
C GLY A 82 7.79 11.79 -11.06
N THR A 83 9.02 11.94 -10.54
CA THR A 83 9.60 10.97 -9.60
C THR A 83 9.76 11.56 -8.20
N TRP A 84 9.43 10.77 -7.18
CA TRP A 84 9.58 11.13 -5.78
C TRP A 84 11.01 10.89 -5.30
N ALA A 85 11.75 11.96 -5.02
CA ALA A 85 13.10 11.91 -4.50
C ALA A 85 13.10 11.43 -3.04
N MET A 86 13.49 10.16 -2.85
CA MET A 86 13.58 9.56 -1.53
C MET A 86 14.70 10.19 -0.70
N ARG A 87 14.50 10.27 0.61
CA ARG A 87 15.53 10.74 1.54
C ARG A 87 16.60 9.67 1.76
N SER A 88 17.83 10.08 2.05
CA SER A 88 18.95 9.16 2.28
C SER A 88 18.90 8.49 3.64
N GLU A 89 18.42 9.21 4.65
CA GLU A 89 18.30 8.75 6.02
C GLU A 89 17.05 7.88 6.14
N VAL A 90 17.24 6.63 6.59
CA VAL A 90 16.14 5.71 6.90
C VAL A 90 16.49 4.95 8.15
N THR A 91 15.53 4.88 9.06
CA THR A 91 15.60 4.01 10.23
C THR A 91 15.03 2.65 9.87
N ILE A 92 15.80 1.59 10.12
CA ILE A 92 15.26 0.22 10.08
C ILE A 92 14.23 0.11 11.21
N ALA A 93 13.01 -0.25 10.84
CA ALA A 93 11.92 -0.47 11.79
C ALA A 93 11.46 -1.92 11.73
N PRO A 94 10.92 -2.47 12.84
CA PRO A 94 10.25 -3.75 12.80
C PRO A 94 9.00 -3.66 11.90
N ARG A 95 8.35 -4.81 11.71
CA ARG A 95 7.03 -4.90 11.06
C ARG A 95 6.07 -3.84 11.62
N PRO A 96 5.21 -3.25 10.78
CA PRO A 96 4.93 -3.61 9.39
C PRO A 96 5.84 -2.90 8.35
N PHE A 97 7.02 -2.39 8.71
CA PHE A 97 7.90 -1.70 7.76
C PHE A 97 8.77 -2.67 6.95
N ALA A 98 8.95 -2.38 5.66
CA ALA A 98 9.75 -3.19 4.75
C ALA A 98 11.25 -2.90 4.85
N PHE A 99 12.06 -3.82 4.33
CA PHE A 99 13.48 -3.62 4.16
C PHE A 99 13.79 -2.76 2.94
N ARG A 100 14.46 -1.63 3.16
CA ARG A 100 14.99 -0.80 2.07
C ARG A 100 16.30 -1.36 1.55
N CYS A 101 16.42 -1.54 0.23
CA CYS A 101 17.70 -1.89 -0.37
C CYS A 101 18.74 -0.76 -0.15
N ALA A 102 19.85 -1.08 0.51
CA ALA A 102 20.93 -0.14 0.78
C ALA A 102 21.66 0.26 -0.51
N HIS A 103 21.53 1.53 -0.93
CA HIS A 103 22.20 2.11 -2.08
C HIS A 103 23.00 3.37 -1.73
N VAL A 104 24.05 3.61 -2.52
CA VAL A 104 24.97 4.77 -2.38
C VAL A 104 24.28 6.12 -2.65
N LYS A 105 23.15 6.16 -3.38
CA LYS A 105 22.36 7.39 -3.61
C LYS A 105 20.87 7.07 -3.70
N PRO A 106 19.99 7.88 -3.06
CA PRO A 106 18.56 7.70 -3.19
C PRO A 106 18.09 8.15 -4.58
N PRO A 107 17.45 7.28 -5.35
CA PRO A 107 16.82 7.60 -6.62
C PRO A 107 15.35 7.96 -6.41
N GLY A 108 14.69 8.30 -7.52
CA GLY A 108 13.28 8.65 -7.52
C GLY A 108 12.37 7.43 -7.69
N LEU A 109 11.25 7.38 -6.97
CA LEU A 109 10.19 6.41 -7.20
C LEU A 109 9.11 7.00 -8.11
N PHE A 110 8.66 6.23 -9.10
CA PHE A 110 7.47 6.57 -9.89
C PHE A 110 6.27 5.91 -9.24
N LEU A 111 5.25 6.70 -8.89
CA LEU A 111 4.01 6.21 -8.33
C LEU A 111 2.84 6.77 -9.15
N MET A 112 1.67 6.14 -9.06
CA MET A 112 0.46 6.70 -9.69
C MET A 112 0.11 8.06 -9.05
N SER A 113 -0.66 8.87 -9.78
CA SER A 113 -1.07 10.23 -9.40
C SER A 113 -1.61 10.38 -7.97
N ARG A 114 -2.38 9.39 -7.50
CA ARG A 114 -2.97 9.35 -6.15
C ARG A 114 -2.03 8.94 -5.02
N PHE A 115 -0.76 8.64 -5.30
CA PHE A 115 0.20 8.23 -4.30
C PHE A 115 1.36 9.22 -4.16
N ALA A 116 1.86 9.36 -2.93
CA ALA A 116 3.05 10.13 -2.61
C ALA A 116 4.00 9.33 -1.72
N CYS A 117 5.31 9.54 -1.89
CA CYS A 117 6.29 9.04 -0.93
C CYS A 117 6.45 10.03 0.22
N ALA A 118 6.63 9.51 1.44
CA ALA A 118 6.88 10.31 2.62
C ALA A 118 7.79 9.57 3.62
N GLN A 119 8.14 10.25 4.71
CA GLN A 119 8.73 9.66 5.90
C GLN A 119 8.02 10.19 7.14
N ASP A 120 7.97 9.40 8.20
CA ASP A 120 7.57 9.93 9.50
C ASP A 120 8.74 10.56 10.29
N ASP A 121 8.44 11.13 11.46
CA ASP A 121 9.44 11.70 12.39
C ASP A 121 10.50 10.69 12.86
N LYS A 122 10.22 9.39 12.75
CA LYS A 122 11.18 8.32 13.06
C LYS A 122 12.03 7.93 11.85
N GLN A 123 11.92 8.68 10.75
CA GLN A 123 12.60 8.43 9.48
C GLN A 123 12.27 7.06 8.88
N ARG A 124 11.04 6.58 9.08
CA ARG A 124 10.54 5.35 8.44
C ARG A 124 9.85 5.74 7.14
N ASP A 125 10.13 5.02 6.05
CA ASP A 125 9.56 5.33 4.74
C ASP A 125 8.07 4.93 4.68
N LEU A 126 7.26 5.83 4.14
CA LEU A 126 5.81 5.72 4.00
C LEU A 126 5.38 5.94 2.55
N VAL A 127 4.27 5.32 2.18
CA VAL A 127 3.47 5.70 1.02
C VAL A 127 2.17 6.30 1.53
N ILE A 128 1.78 7.44 0.97
CA ILE A 128 0.49 8.08 1.23
C ILE A 128 -0.39 7.86 0.01
N LYS A 129 -1.61 7.34 0.22
CA LYS A 129 -2.63 7.18 -0.81
C LYS A 129 -3.78 8.16 -0.57
N LEU A 130 -4.29 8.80 -1.61
CA LEU A 130 -5.58 9.51 -1.56
C LEU A 130 -6.74 8.51 -1.69
N VAL A 131 -7.74 8.64 -0.82
CA VAL A 131 -8.91 7.75 -0.79
C VAL A 131 -10.18 8.57 -0.56
N ASP A 132 -11.25 8.32 -1.32
CA ASP A 132 -12.53 8.99 -1.13
C ASP A 132 -13.17 8.67 0.22
N LYS A 133 -13.59 9.70 0.94
CA LYS A 133 -14.26 9.55 2.23
C LYS A 133 -15.60 8.86 2.05
N GLY A 134 -15.78 7.77 2.80
CA GLY A 134 -17.04 7.02 2.85
C GLY A 134 -17.14 5.92 1.79
N SER A 135 -16.18 5.87 0.86
CA SER A 135 -15.95 4.72 -0.02
C SER A 135 -15.76 3.42 0.78
N MET A 136 -15.89 2.29 0.10
CA MET A 136 -15.62 0.97 0.70
C MET A 136 -14.15 0.87 1.13
N GLU A 137 -13.22 1.33 0.29
CA GLU A 137 -11.80 1.35 0.62
C GLU A 137 -11.52 2.15 1.91
N HIS A 138 -12.10 3.35 2.05
CA HIS A 138 -11.91 4.15 3.27
C HIS A 138 -12.40 3.41 4.53
N LYS A 139 -13.52 2.69 4.44
CA LYS A 139 -14.05 1.88 5.54
C LYS A 139 -13.13 0.69 5.85
N ILE A 140 -12.56 0.07 4.82
CA ILE A 140 -11.56 -1.00 4.98
C ILE A 140 -10.34 -0.47 5.72
N TYR A 141 -9.75 0.65 5.32
CA TYR A 141 -8.59 1.19 6.03
C TYR A 141 -8.91 1.54 7.48
N LYS A 142 -10.08 2.14 7.77
CA LYS A 142 -10.49 2.40 9.16
C LYS A 142 -10.57 1.11 9.98
N TYR A 143 -11.22 0.08 9.44
CA TYR A 143 -11.27 -1.23 10.09
C TYR A 143 -9.87 -1.83 10.32
N LEU A 144 -8.98 -1.76 9.32
CA LEU A 144 -7.61 -2.25 9.43
C LEU A 144 -6.81 -1.47 10.48
N ALA A 145 -7.02 -0.16 10.61
CA ALA A 145 -6.35 0.66 11.62
C ALA A 145 -6.71 0.23 13.06
N GLU A 146 -7.91 -0.29 13.27
CA GLU A 146 -8.38 -0.79 14.57
C GLU A 146 -7.86 -2.21 14.87
N CYS A 147 -7.41 -2.94 13.85
CA CYS A 147 -6.96 -4.33 13.97
C CYS A 147 -5.54 -4.43 14.53
N LYS A 148 -5.40 -4.40 15.87
CA LYS A 148 -4.11 -4.42 16.59
C LYS A 148 -3.17 -5.57 16.19
N SER A 149 -3.71 -6.73 15.81
CA SER A 149 -2.92 -7.89 15.38
C SER A 149 -2.12 -7.64 14.09
N LEU A 150 -2.52 -6.67 13.27
CA LEU A 150 -1.76 -6.30 12.06
C LEU A 150 -0.43 -5.62 12.36
N TYR A 151 -0.29 -5.07 13.56
CA TYR A 151 0.92 -4.38 14.02
C TYR A 151 1.80 -5.27 14.90
N ASP A 152 1.36 -6.50 15.16
CA ASP A 152 2.15 -7.49 15.88
C ASP A 152 3.26 -8.03 14.97
N SER A 153 4.50 -7.84 15.38
CA SER A 153 5.65 -8.32 14.63
C SER A 153 5.72 -9.84 14.55
N ASP A 154 5.11 -10.58 15.47
CA ASP A 154 5.21 -12.04 15.51
C ASP A 154 4.05 -12.72 14.76
N ALA A 155 3.02 -11.98 14.40
CA ALA A 155 1.77 -12.50 13.86
C ALA A 155 1.31 -11.81 12.56
N PHE A 156 2.23 -11.29 11.74
CA PHE A 156 1.87 -10.62 10.48
C PHE A 156 1.03 -11.53 9.55
N ILE A 157 -0.21 -11.12 9.26
CA ILE A 157 -1.20 -11.96 8.57
C ILE A 157 -1.29 -11.71 7.06
N GLY A 158 -0.35 -10.95 6.49
CA GLY A 158 -0.31 -10.71 5.04
C GLY A 158 -1.27 -9.63 4.54
N VAL A 159 -1.54 -8.60 5.35
CA VAL A 159 -2.31 -7.42 4.97
C VAL A 159 -1.54 -6.18 5.43
N LEU A 160 -1.33 -5.20 4.56
CA LEU A 160 -0.56 -4.00 4.88
C LEU A 160 -1.44 -3.01 5.65
N PRO A 161 -1.17 -2.75 6.95
CA PRO A 161 -2.02 -1.84 7.72
C PRO A 161 -1.67 -0.37 7.44
N PRO A 162 -2.65 0.54 7.56
CA PRO A 162 -2.36 1.97 7.61
C PRO A 162 -1.59 2.31 8.89
N THR A 163 -0.63 3.21 8.79
CA THR A 163 0.04 3.85 9.94
C THR A 163 -0.69 5.08 10.44
N ALA A 164 -1.43 5.76 9.55
CA ALA A 164 -2.31 6.87 9.89
C ALA A 164 -3.39 7.03 8.81
N ILE A 165 -4.56 7.52 9.22
CA ILE A 165 -5.63 7.97 8.33
C ILE A 165 -5.90 9.43 8.69
N ILE A 166 -5.68 10.34 7.74
CA ILE A 166 -5.72 11.78 7.97
C ILE A 166 -6.85 12.37 7.13
N GLY A 167 -7.80 13.02 7.78
CA GLY A 167 -8.87 13.73 7.10
C GLY A 167 -8.35 14.96 6.36
N SER A 168 -8.86 15.22 5.15
CA SER A 168 -8.75 16.54 4.52
C SER A 168 -10.02 17.36 4.79
N PRO A 169 -10.08 18.66 4.48
CA PRO A 169 -11.35 19.40 4.47
C PRO A 169 -12.26 19.07 3.27
N TYR A 170 -11.79 18.25 2.32
CA TYR A 170 -12.50 17.86 1.10
C TYR A 170 -13.08 16.44 1.21
N TRP A 171 -13.59 15.90 0.10
CA TRP A 171 -14.20 14.56 0.01
C TRP A 171 -13.21 13.40 0.00
N PHE A 172 -11.92 13.63 0.21
CA PHE A 172 -10.90 12.58 0.29
C PHE A 172 -10.15 12.61 1.63
N ALA A 173 -9.47 11.52 1.95
CA ALA A 173 -8.56 11.37 3.08
C ALA A 173 -7.20 10.88 2.59
N PHE A 174 -6.17 11.11 3.40
CA PHE A 174 -4.84 10.55 3.19
C PHE A 174 -4.71 9.28 4.03
N VAL A 175 -4.30 8.19 3.40
CA VAL A 175 -3.98 6.94 4.08
C VAL A 175 -2.48 6.72 3.97
N ALA A 176 -1.77 6.88 5.09
CA ALA A 176 -0.34 6.63 5.16
C ALA A 176 -0.10 5.16 5.53
N MET A 177 0.72 4.46 4.76
CA MET A 177 1.08 3.04 4.96
C MET A 177 2.60 2.89 4.92
N PRO A 178 3.17 1.83 5.54
CA PRO A 178 4.58 1.53 5.37
C PRO A 178 4.91 1.34 3.89
N MET A 179 6.04 1.88 3.44
CA MET A 179 6.45 1.70 2.05
C MET A 179 6.88 0.26 1.82
N TRP A 180 6.13 -0.44 0.98
CA TRP A 180 6.47 -1.73 0.40
C TRP A 180 6.44 -1.56 -1.12
N ASP A 181 7.04 -2.47 -1.88
CA ASP A 181 7.13 -2.30 -3.34
C ASP A 181 6.85 -3.61 -4.08
N VAL A 182 6.61 -3.44 -5.38
CA VAL A 182 6.24 -4.42 -6.38
C VAL A 182 7.35 -4.38 -7.43
N CYS A 183 8.60 -4.65 -7.02
CA CYS A 183 9.74 -4.64 -7.93
C CYS A 183 10.19 -6.07 -8.26
N PHE A 184 9.42 -6.84 -9.03
CA PHE A 184 9.81 -8.20 -9.40
C PHE A 184 9.39 -8.52 -10.85
N SER A 185 10.30 -9.11 -11.64
CA SER A 185 9.95 -9.67 -12.95
C SER A 185 9.61 -11.15 -12.79
N PRO A 186 8.46 -11.66 -13.25
CA PRO A 186 8.06 -13.06 -13.04
C PRO A 186 9.12 -14.08 -13.46
N LYS A 187 9.99 -13.70 -14.40
CA LYS A 187 11.08 -14.50 -14.96
C LYS A 187 12.20 -14.81 -13.97
N GLU A 188 12.23 -14.16 -12.80
CA GLU A 188 13.29 -14.30 -11.80
C GLU A 188 12.93 -15.26 -10.65
N LEU A 189 11.73 -15.87 -10.68
CA LEU A 189 11.27 -16.86 -9.70
C LEU A 189 11.61 -18.26 -10.18
N GLU A 190 12.13 -19.08 -9.27
CA GLU A 190 12.61 -20.43 -9.57
C GLU A 190 11.71 -21.50 -8.93
N THR A 191 10.88 -21.15 -7.95
CA THR A 191 10.03 -22.10 -7.21
C THR A 191 8.56 -21.69 -7.08
N ILE A 192 7.66 -22.68 -6.98
CA ILE A 192 6.22 -22.50 -6.75
C ILE A 192 5.93 -21.65 -5.48
N ARG A 193 6.82 -21.67 -4.47
CA ARG A 193 6.69 -20.85 -3.27
C ARG A 193 6.89 -19.35 -3.58
N GLU A 194 7.97 -19.01 -4.27
CA GLU A 194 8.30 -17.63 -4.69
C GLU A 194 7.22 -17.08 -5.64
N VAL A 195 6.62 -17.98 -6.39
CA VAL A 195 5.55 -17.80 -7.36
C VAL A 195 4.18 -17.52 -6.73
N MET A 196 3.76 -18.32 -5.75
CA MET A 196 2.52 -18.11 -5.00
C MET A 196 2.55 -16.82 -4.19
N THR A 197 3.75 -16.26 -4.02
CA THR A 197 3.96 -14.97 -3.37
C THR A 197 4.20 -13.81 -4.35
N PHE A 198 4.61 -14.10 -5.59
CA PHE A 198 4.64 -13.19 -6.74
C PHE A 198 3.26 -12.95 -7.37
N ILE A 199 2.18 -12.80 -6.59
CA ILE A 199 0.86 -12.43 -7.14
C ILE A 199 0.91 -10.91 -7.49
N HIS A 200 1.73 -10.57 -8.48
CA HIS A 200 2.49 -9.31 -8.60
C HIS A 200 1.87 -8.30 -9.57
N GLN A 201 0.58 -8.36 -9.84
CA GLN A 201 0.01 -7.48 -10.86
C GLN A 201 -1.32 -6.82 -10.51
N SER A 202 -1.73 -6.85 -9.25
CA SER A 202 -2.80 -5.94 -8.82
C SER A 202 -2.66 -5.48 -7.37
N ASN A 203 -2.60 -6.35 -6.35
CA ASN A 203 -2.80 -5.89 -4.96
C ASN A 203 -1.87 -6.54 -3.92
N ILE A 204 -0.69 -7.07 -4.31
CA ILE A 204 0.28 -7.65 -3.35
C ILE A 204 1.65 -6.97 -3.48
N VAL A 205 2.21 -6.63 -2.33
CA VAL A 205 3.54 -6.05 -2.14
C VAL A 205 4.42 -7.00 -1.34
N ILE A 206 5.75 -6.89 -1.51
CA ILE A 206 6.75 -7.62 -0.72
C ILE A 206 7.37 -6.68 0.33
N ASN A 207 7.78 -7.21 1.49
CA ASN A 207 8.45 -6.46 2.55
C ASN A 207 9.89 -6.06 2.19
N TRP A 208 10.11 -5.66 0.95
CA TRP A 208 11.36 -5.18 0.41
C TRP A 208 11.11 -4.19 -0.73
N TYR A 209 11.94 -3.15 -0.83
CA TYR A 209 11.86 -2.22 -1.94
C TYR A 209 13.22 -1.65 -2.35
N CYS A 210 13.38 -1.36 -3.64
CA CYS A 210 14.58 -0.77 -4.23
C CYS A 210 14.18 0.50 -4.97
N ASN A 211 14.66 1.64 -4.49
CA ASN A 211 14.30 2.94 -5.05
C ASN A 211 14.97 3.22 -6.42
N LYS A 212 15.76 2.28 -6.98
CA LYS A 212 16.44 2.40 -8.29
C LYS A 212 15.69 1.58 -9.33
N SER A 213 15.84 1.96 -10.61
CA SER A 213 15.66 0.99 -11.69
C SER A 213 16.47 -0.27 -11.35
N PRO A 214 15.87 -1.47 -11.42
CA PRO A 214 16.51 -2.69 -10.95
C PRO A 214 17.86 -2.86 -11.64
N THR A 215 18.92 -2.80 -10.85
CA THR A 215 20.28 -3.19 -11.26
C THR A 215 20.44 -4.67 -10.99
N ASP A 216 21.38 -5.35 -11.65
CA ASP A 216 21.70 -6.76 -11.37
C ASP A 216 21.95 -7.02 -9.88
N LEU A 217 22.48 -6.03 -9.15
CA LEU A 217 22.67 -6.11 -7.71
C LEU A 217 21.35 -5.99 -6.92
N CYS A 218 20.41 -5.14 -7.32
CA CYS A 218 19.05 -5.11 -6.72
C CYS A 218 18.36 -6.45 -6.96
N THR A 219 18.36 -6.94 -8.19
CA THR A 219 17.77 -8.22 -8.57
C THR A 219 18.34 -9.37 -7.74
N ARG A 220 19.68 -9.42 -7.58
CA ARG A 220 20.32 -10.45 -6.76
C ARG A 220 19.91 -10.37 -5.29
N ARG A 221 19.94 -9.17 -4.69
CA ARG A 221 19.56 -8.99 -3.28
C ARG A 221 18.08 -9.26 -3.03
N LEU A 222 17.24 -8.89 -3.98
CA LEU A 222 15.83 -9.24 -3.95
C LEU A 222 15.65 -10.76 -4.00
N ARG A 223 16.36 -11.46 -4.88
CA ARG A 223 16.34 -12.93 -4.92
C ARG A 223 16.78 -13.54 -3.60
N GLU A 224 17.88 -13.06 -3.04
CA GLU A 224 18.36 -13.47 -1.71
C GLU A 224 17.29 -13.23 -0.63
N HIS A 225 16.62 -12.08 -0.67
CA HIS A 225 15.54 -11.74 0.26
C HIS A 225 14.33 -12.67 0.10
N VAL A 226 13.88 -12.89 -1.14
CA VAL A 226 12.74 -13.77 -1.49
C VAL A 226 12.99 -15.22 -1.10
N GLN A 227 14.25 -15.67 -1.13
CA GLN A 227 14.66 -17.00 -0.69
C GLN A 227 14.87 -17.10 0.83
N SER A 228 14.89 -15.97 1.53
CA SER A 228 15.11 -15.93 2.96
C SER A 228 13.82 -16.26 3.75
N PRO A 229 13.94 -16.77 4.99
CA PRO A 229 12.78 -16.94 5.86
C PRO A 229 12.16 -15.61 6.34
N ALA A 230 12.78 -14.47 6.04
CA ALA A 230 12.31 -13.14 6.43
C ALA A 230 11.37 -12.50 5.40
N VAL A 231 11.17 -13.15 4.24
CA VAL A 231 10.28 -12.63 3.20
C VAL A 231 8.82 -12.64 3.66
N GLU A 232 8.12 -11.55 3.40
CA GLU A 232 6.69 -11.42 3.66
C GLU A 232 6.01 -10.70 2.51
N TYR A 233 4.72 -10.96 2.41
CA TYR A 233 3.86 -10.46 1.36
C TYR A 233 2.61 -9.91 1.99
N ALA A 234 2.12 -8.79 1.48
CA ALA A 234 0.96 -8.13 2.03
C ALA A 234 0.00 -7.70 0.95
N LEU A 235 -1.30 -7.88 1.21
CA LEU A 235 -2.36 -7.27 0.43
C LEU A 235 -2.39 -5.76 0.69
N PHE A 236 -2.55 -4.98 -0.38
CA PHE A 236 -2.74 -3.53 -0.35
C PHE A 236 -3.72 -3.13 -1.47
N ASP A 237 -4.09 -1.85 -1.53
CA ASP A 237 -4.92 -1.27 -2.60
C ASP A 237 -6.34 -1.89 -2.67
N PHE A 238 -7.25 -1.40 -1.81
CA PHE A 238 -8.55 -2.00 -1.58
C PHE A 238 -9.68 -1.33 -2.36
N ASP A 239 -9.39 -0.61 -3.45
CA ASP A 239 -10.37 0.14 -4.25
C ASP A 239 -11.58 -0.70 -4.67
N LEU A 240 -11.29 -1.90 -5.18
CA LEU A 240 -12.28 -2.84 -5.69
C LEU A 240 -12.68 -3.88 -4.65
N SER A 241 -12.18 -3.77 -3.42
CA SER A 241 -12.47 -4.72 -2.35
C SER A 241 -13.85 -4.46 -1.76
N LEU A 242 -14.49 -5.55 -1.32
CA LEU A 242 -15.82 -5.53 -0.71
C LEU A 242 -15.72 -5.91 0.77
N GLN A 243 -16.41 -5.16 1.64
CA GLN A 243 -16.76 -5.65 2.97
C GLN A 243 -18.18 -6.21 2.94
N ILE A 244 -18.29 -7.50 3.30
CA ILE A 244 -19.57 -8.20 3.39
C ILE A 244 -19.82 -8.60 4.85
N PRO A 245 -21.08 -8.60 5.32
CA PRO A 245 -21.43 -9.10 6.65
C PRO A 245 -20.93 -10.54 6.88
N LEU A 246 -20.48 -10.85 8.10
CA LEU A 246 -19.88 -12.14 8.45
C LEU A 246 -20.80 -13.35 8.25
N ASP A 247 -22.12 -13.15 8.33
CA ASP A 247 -23.16 -14.15 8.10
C ASP A 247 -23.49 -14.36 6.60
N THR A 248 -22.88 -13.56 5.72
CA THR A 248 -23.06 -13.67 4.27
C THR A 248 -22.43 -14.96 3.75
N SER A 249 -23.25 -15.80 3.09
CA SER A 249 -22.74 -17.01 2.46
C SER A 249 -21.89 -16.68 1.21
N LEU A 250 -20.59 -16.93 1.29
CA LEU A 250 -19.66 -16.77 0.14
C LEU A 250 -20.10 -17.56 -1.10
N LYS A 251 -20.81 -18.69 -0.93
CA LYS A 251 -21.30 -19.51 -2.04
C LYS A 251 -22.50 -18.87 -2.77
N ARG A 252 -23.34 -18.15 -2.03
CA ARG A 252 -24.61 -17.60 -2.54
C ARG A 252 -24.56 -16.09 -2.82
N TYR A 253 -23.55 -15.38 -2.31
CA TYR A 253 -23.39 -13.97 -2.55
C TYR A 253 -23.22 -13.68 -4.06
N ARG A 254 -23.92 -12.67 -4.55
CA ARG A 254 -23.96 -12.29 -5.96
C ARG A 254 -23.88 -10.78 -6.11
N ARG A 255 -23.20 -10.33 -7.15
CA ARG A 255 -23.05 -8.93 -7.54
C ARG A 255 -23.35 -8.78 -9.04
N PRO A 256 -23.77 -7.61 -9.53
CA PRO A 256 -23.94 -7.36 -10.95
C PRO A 256 -22.67 -7.71 -11.73
N SER A 257 -22.79 -8.44 -12.84
CA SER A 257 -21.64 -8.92 -13.60
C SER A 257 -20.77 -7.81 -14.20
N TYR A 258 -21.33 -6.63 -14.47
CA TYR A 258 -20.55 -5.51 -14.99
C TYR A 258 -19.42 -5.06 -14.03
N GLU A 259 -19.58 -5.27 -12.71
CA GLU A 259 -18.53 -4.94 -11.73
C GLU A 259 -17.29 -5.84 -11.89
N ALA A 260 -17.45 -7.02 -12.48
CA ALA A 260 -16.35 -7.95 -12.74
C ALA A 260 -15.45 -7.53 -13.91
N PHE A 261 -15.79 -6.44 -14.61
CA PHE A 261 -14.96 -5.88 -15.67
C PHE A 261 -13.96 -4.84 -15.14
N GLU A 262 -14.09 -4.45 -13.87
CA GLU A 262 -13.15 -3.57 -13.19
C GLU A 262 -11.85 -4.30 -12.86
N GLY A 263 -10.73 -3.58 -12.90
CA GLY A 263 -9.41 -4.11 -12.57
C GLY A 263 -8.67 -4.70 -13.78
N LYS A 264 -7.90 -5.77 -13.55
CA LYS A 264 -6.92 -6.27 -14.54
C LYS A 264 -7.50 -7.40 -15.40
N GLY A 265 -8.09 -7.00 -16.52
CA GLY A 265 -8.76 -7.89 -17.47
C GLY A 265 -7.96 -9.10 -17.96
N ALA A 266 -6.63 -9.04 -17.95
CA ALA A 266 -5.76 -10.16 -18.33
C ALA A 266 -5.94 -11.43 -17.47
N TYR A 267 -6.52 -11.29 -16.27
CA TYR A 267 -6.72 -12.41 -15.34
C TYR A 267 -8.20 -12.77 -15.15
N HIS A 268 -9.13 -12.02 -15.75
CA HIS A 268 -10.55 -12.25 -15.50
C HIS A 268 -10.99 -13.62 -16.04
N PRO A 269 -11.77 -14.41 -15.29
CA PRO A 269 -12.38 -15.62 -15.81
C PRO A 269 -13.33 -15.32 -16.96
N ALA A 270 -13.44 -16.25 -17.90
CA ALA A 270 -14.31 -16.10 -19.06
C ALA A 270 -15.81 -16.15 -18.70
N ASP A 271 -16.18 -16.69 -17.54
CA ASP A 271 -17.58 -16.88 -17.11
C ASP A 271 -18.38 -15.58 -17.14
N VAL A 272 -17.77 -14.44 -16.75
CA VAL A 272 -18.43 -13.13 -16.76
C VAL A 272 -18.65 -12.57 -18.19
N LEU A 273 -18.00 -13.16 -19.19
CA LEU A 273 -18.17 -12.82 -20.61
C LEU A 273 -19.31 -13.62 -21.27
N GLN A 274 -19.90 -14.60 -20.58
CA GLN A 274 -20.95 -15.47 -21.14
C GLN A 274 -22.37 -14.91 -20.98
N GLY A 275 -22.51 -13.63 -20.62
CA GLY A 275 -23.80 -12.98 -20.46
C GLY A 275 -24.50 -13.27 -19.13
N GLU A 276 -23.78 -13.77 -18.12
CA GLU A 276 -24.32 -13.87 -16.77
C GLU A 276 -24.70 -12.47 -16.26
N GLN A 277 -25.89 -12.33 -15.66
CA GLN A 277 -26.33 -11.05 -15.08
C GLN A 277 -25.63 -10.76 -13.75
N TYR A 278 -25.22 -11.81 -13.04
CA TYR A 278 -24.61 -11.72 -11.73
C TYR A 278 -23.45 -12.69 -11.61
N TYR A 279 -22.38 -12.27 -10.94
CA TYR A 279 -21.23 -13.11 -10.64
C TYR A 279 -21.08 -13.34 -9.14
N ASN A 280 -20.27 -14.33 -8.75
CA ASN A 280 -19.86 -14.55 -7.36
C ASN A 280 -18.46 -13.92 -7.17
N PRO A 281 -18.32 -12.83 -6.39
CA PRO A 281 -17.03 -12.16 -6.19
C PRO A 281 -15.94 -13.07 -5.62
N PHE A 282 -16.26 -13.91 -4.64
CA PHE A 282 -15.28 -14.83 -4.05
C PHE A 282 -14.79 -15.87 -5.06
N ALA A 283 -15.71 -16.48 -5.82
CA ALA A 283 -15.33 -17.43 -6.86
C ALA A 283 -14.54 -16.76 -7.98
N PHE A 284 -14.86 -15.50 -8.29
CA PHE A 284 -14.16 -14.70 -9.27
C PHE A 284 -12.72 -14.41 -8.85
N ASP A 285 -12.48 -13.95 -7.62
CA ASP A 285 -11.12 -13.73 -7.10
C ASP A 285 -10.28 -15.02 -7.12
N VAL A 286 -10.87 -16.14 -6.73
CA VAL A 286 -10.23 -17.47 -6.80
C VAL A 286 -9.89 -17.85 -8.24
N ALA A 287 -10.79 -17.57 -9.20
CA ALA A 287 -10.55 -17.84 -10.61
C ALA A 287 -9.48 -16.91 -11.21
N CYS A 288 -9.48 -15.62 -10.85
CA CYS A 288 -8.43 -14.66 -11.19
C CYS A 288 -7.06 -15.14 -10.69
N MET A 289 -7.00 -15.63 -9.46
CA MET A 289 -5.79 -16.23 -8.89
C MET A 289 -5.35 -17.49 -9.66
N GLY A 290 -6.30 -18.32 -10.08
CA GLY A 290 -6.03 -19.48 -10.95
C GLY A 290 -5.49 -19.09 -12.33
N ASN A 291 -6.08 -18.09 -12.98
CA ASN A 291 -5.62 -17.56 -14.26
C ASN A 291 -4.24 -16.94 -14.16
N LEU A 292 -4.00 -16.16 -13.11
CA LEU A 292 -2.69 -15.60 -12.80
C LEU A 292 -1.64 -16.71 -12.69
N TYR A 293 -1.94 -17.78 -11.95
CA TYR A 293 -1.08 -18.96 -11.85
C TYR A 293 -0.82 -19.57 -13.24
N LEU A 294 -1.85 -19.76 -14.06
CA LEU A 294 -1.67 -20.31 -15.42
C LEU A 294 -0.84 -19.42 -16.33
N CYS A 295 -1.00 -18.09 -16.27
CA CYS A 295 -0.25 -17.15 -17.10
C CYS A 295 1.26 -17.24 -16.90
N TYR A 296 1.70 -17.59 -15.69
CA TYR A 296 3.12 -17.63 -15.34
C TYR A 296 3.69 -19.05 -15.25
N PHE A 297 2.86 -20.08 -15.01
CA PHE A 297 3.34 -21.46 -14.76
C PHE A 297 2.85 -22.51 -15.75
N LYS A 298 2.10 -22.13 -16.79
CA LYS A 298 1.84 -23.07 -17.87
C LYS A 298 3.17 -23.41 -18.54
N ALA A 299 3.66 -24.62 -18.32
CA ALA A 299 4.77 -25.17 -19.08
C ALA A 299 4.42 -25.03 -20.56
N SER A 300 5.31 -24.41 -21.34
CA SER A 300 5.22 -24.49 -22.79
C SER A 300 5.18 -25.98 -23.16
N PRO A 301 4.20 -26.43 -23.95
CA PRO A 301 4.17 -27.81 -24.44
C PRO A 301 5.42 -28.15 -25.25
#